data_AF-A0A1Q3GY36-F1
#
_entry.id   AF-A0A1Q3GY36-F1
#
_cell.length_a   1.000
_cell.length_b   1.000
_cell.length_c   1.000
_cell.angle_alpha   90.00
_cell.angle_beta   90.00
_cell.angle_gamma   90.00
#
_symmetry.space_group_name_H-M   'P 1'
#
loop_
_entity.id
_entity.type
_entity.pdbx_description
1 polymer ?
#
loop_
_entity_poly.entity_id
_entity_poly.type
_entity_poly.pdbx_seq_one_letter_code
_entity_poly.pdbx_strand_id
1 'polypeptide(L)'
;MSELEAKQQEIEKLKSELKKYQNQTTNPSDEQNSKTNRQEKLFLVMFITFLASIPTILVLRYIENRVEQVIYLTVGLLLLVFITSFFIIKYKERILTFLFSTAKTQVDEVLAPVPKVIQAYQQKDVDTLQKEALEIFKMAYAKYSWLKMRGFIISSTMALFVGFGGLLGVFMIFKQNDLIENQNKLLTSQTKQAEAQTQLAEATRRSSLVFLMSNIMDKVDEEIRNDTLYPYSLKLPQILFDSLWSLPAKKVDSLVRLIPKKQLSTQLEGRIVALSRSLKPYKYIEGDSLILKPLSPERAQLLVSLIASKVHLKYLYAQCTFAYADLKNASLPLANLRKINLADANLSQADLRRAILKGAFLKNTNLTETNLGGAYLREAYLSHANLTRVNLHKADLTKAVLTKSNLKKANLTRADLGGSYLIGVDLRGADLEGASFNNAELINANLQRLDLTKVDLRGTDLREADLREARLPNIPQFQTIHINKRTKLQNAFVDNLNWLKNLQKQKKDLQVYLDQYQVVKLDLHKKVILI
;
A
#
# COMPACT_ATOMS: atom_id res chain seq x y z
N MET A 1 -6.65 30.76 68.88
CA MET A 1 -5.57 29.81 69.22
C MET A 1 -5.97 28.89 70.34
N SER A 2 -6.37 29.40 71.51
CA SER A 2 -6.85 28.57 72.64
C SER A 2 -8.05 27.67 72.31
N GLU A 3 -9.05 28.13 71.54
CA GLU A 3 -10.16 27.28 71.08
C GLU A 3 -9.74 26.21 70.07
N LEU A 4 -8.67 26.44 69.32
CA LEU A 4 -8.15 25.52 68.32
C LEU A 4 -7.38 24.39 69.00
N GLU A 5 -6.60 24.72 70.03
CA GLU A 5 -5.90 23.76 70.90
C GLU A 5 -6.87 22.90 71.71
N ALA A 6 -7.97 23.47 72.21
CA ALA A 6 -9.01 22.73 72.92
C ALA A 6 -9.69 21.68 72.01
N LYS A 7 -10.03 22.05 70.76
CA LYS A 7 -10.60 21.12 69.79
C LYS A 7 -9.59 20.04 69.35
N GLN A 8 -8.30 20.36 69.32
CA GLN A 8 -7.27 19.38 68.98
C GLN A 8 -7.09 18.32 70.08
N GLN A 9 -7.16 18.72 71.35
CA GLN A 9 -7.16 17.78 72.47
C GLN A 9 -8.40 16.89 72.49
N GLU A 10 -9.57 17.43 72.14
CA GLU A 10 -10.82 16.67 72.04
C GLU A 10 -10.78 15.61 70.92
N ILE A 11 -10.19 15.95 69.77
CA ILE A 11 -10.00 15.02 68.65
C ILE A 11 -9.05 13.88 69.01
N GLU A 12 -7.94 14.16 69.70
CA GLU A 12 -6.99 13.11 70.11
C GLU A 12 -7.58 12.19 71.19
N LYS A 13 -8.42 12.74 72.09
CA LYS A 13 -9.18 11.93 73.06
C LYS A 13 -10.15 10.98 72.35
N LEU A 14 -10.92 11.46 71.37
CA LEU A 14 -11.85 10.65 70.58
C LEU A 14 -11.13 9.56 69.76
N LYS A 15 -9.96 9.85 69.18
CA LYS A 15 -9.14 8.84 68.49
C LYS A 15 -8.66 7.74 69.43
N SER A 16 -8.29 8.09 70.67
CA SER A 16 -7.86 7.10 71.66
C SER A 16 -8.99 6.17 72.10
N GLU A 17 -10.21 6.69 72.23
CA GLU A 17 -11.40 5.90 72.55
C GLU A 17 -11.80 4.98 71.39
N LEU A 18 -11.71 5.47 70.14
CA LEU A 18 -11.99 4.68 68.94
C LEU A 18 -11.02 3.50 68.77
N LYS A 19 -9.76 3.70 69.14
CA LYS A 19 -8.74 2.65 69.13
C LYS A 19 -8.96 1.59 70.23
N LYS A 20 -9.51 1.99 71.38
CA LYS A 20 -9.95 1.06 72.44
C LYS A 20 -11.13 0.20 71.97
N TYR A 21 -12.10 0.76 71.26
CA TYR A 21 -13.23 0.02 70.68
C TYR A 21 -12.81 -0.95 69.56
N GLN A 22 -11.89 -0.54 68.68
CA GLN A 22 -11.38 -1.40 67.60
C GLN A 22 -10.58 -2.60 68.11
N ASN A 23 -9.81 -2.43 69.20
CA ASN A 23 -9.06 -3.52 69.81
C ASN A 23 -9.93 -4.48 70.66
N GLN A 24 -11.17 -4.11 70.98
CA GLN A 24 -12.13 -4.99 71.67
C GLN A 24 -13.04 -5.77 70.71
N THR A 25 -13.00 -5.52 69.40
CA THR A 25 -13.95 -6.10 68.41
C THR A 25 -13.30 -6.83 67.24
N THR A 26 -12.00 -7.11 67.29
CA THR A 26 -11.30 -7.81 66.19
C THR A 26 -10.80 -9.18 66.62
N ASN A 27 -11.68 -10.19 66.52
CA ASN A 27 -11.28 -11.58 66.51
C ASN A 27 -10.84 -11.94 65.06
N PRO A 28 -9.63 -12.48 64.82
CA PRO A 28 -9.09 -12.69 63.46
C PRO A 28 -9.91 -13.66 62.57
N SER A 29 -10.85 -14.41 63.15
CA SER A 29 -11.72 -15.37 62.47
C SER A 29 -12.80 -14.73 61.57
N ASP A 30 -13.22 -13.49 61.87
CA ASP A 30 -14.37 -12.89 61.17
C ASP A 30 -13.97 -12.17 59.87
N GLU A 31 -12.73 -11.69 59.78
CA GLU A 31 -12.23 -11.01 58.58
C GLU A 31 -11.91 -12.00 57.44
N GLN A 32 -11.41 -13.19 57.78
CA GLN A 32 -11.20 -14.29 56.83
C GLN A 32 -12.55 -14.84 56.34
N ASN A 33 -13.53 -15.06 57.23
CA ASN A 33 -14.86 -15.50 56.84
C ASN A 33 -15.59 -14.49 55.94
N SER A 34 -15.41 -13.18 56.13
CA SER A 34 -16.06 -12.18 55.27
C SER A 34 -15.50 -12.16 53.84
N LYS A 35 -14.19 -12.38 53.65
CA LYS A 35 -13.55 -12.41 52.32
C LYS A 35 -13.88 -13.69 51.56
N THR A 36 -13.86 -14.84 52.22
CA THR A 36 -14.24 -16.13 51.62
C THR A 36 -15.71 -16.11 51.19
N ASN A 37 -16.60 -15.61 52.04
CA ASN A 37 -18.03 -15.53 51.75
C ASN A 37 -18.35 -14.50 50.64
N ARG A 38 -17.52 -13.47 50.44
CA ARG A 38 -17.66 -12.51 49.33
C ARG A 38 -17.16 -13.08 47.99
N GLN A 39 -16.07 -13.86 48.00
CA GLN A 39 -15.60 -14.57 46.82
C GLN A 39 -16.51 -15.72 46.42
N GLU A 40 -17.03 -16.50 47.38
CA GLU A 40 -18.03 -17.53 47.14
C GLU A 40 -19.33 -16.96 46.58
N LYS A 41 -19.80 -15.81 47.08
CA LYS A 41 -20.95 -15.10 46.50
C LYS A 41 -20.69 -14.57 45.09
N LEU A 42 -19.48 -14.05 44.81
CA LEU A 42 -19.13 -13.61 43.47
C LEU A 42 -19.04 -14.78 42.49
N PHE A 43 -18.45 -15.89 42.93
CA PHE A 43 -18.36 -17.14 42.16
C PHE A 43 -19.75 -17.74 41.93
N LEU A 44 -20.62 -17.74 42.94
CA LEU A 44 -22.01 -18.18 42.82
C LEU A 44 -22.79 -17.30 41.84
N VAL A 45 -22.62 -15.98 41.87
CA VAL A 45 -23.26 -15.06 40.92
C VAL A 45 -22.71 -15.26 39.50
N MET A 46 -21.40 -15.44 39.33
CA MET A 46 -20.79 -15.77 38.03
C MET A 46 -21.22 -17.14 37.51
N PHE A 47 -21.34 -18.13 38.40
CA PHE A 47 -21.76 -19.48 38.06
C PHE A 47 -23.26 -19.54 37.72
N ILE A 48 -24.10 -18.79 38.43
CA ILE A 48 -25.52 -18.62 38.12
C ILE A 48 -25.71 -17.86 36.81
N THR A 49 -24.93 -16.81 36.54
CA THR A 49 -24.99 -16.08 35.25
C THR A 49 -24.45 -16.92 34.09
N PHE A 50 -23.44 -17.77 34.30
CA PHE A 50 -22.95 -18.73 33.32
C PHE A 50 -23.94 -19.88 33.09
N LEU A 51 -24.56 -20.43 34.14
CA LEU A 51 -25.62 -21.43 34.00
C LEU A 51 -26.89 -20.85 33.38
N ALA A 52 -27.20 -19.57 33.58
CA ALA A 52 -28.30 -18.89 32.90
C ALA A 52 -27.98 -18.61 31.42
N SER A 53 -26.70 -18.45 31.05
CA SER A 53 -26.31 -18.21 29.66
C SER A 53 -26.33 -19.48 28.80
N ILE A 54 -26.15 -20.68 29.38
CA ILE A 54 -26.19 -21.96 28.65
C ILE A 54 -27.57 -22.24 28.00
N PRO A 55 -28.71 -22.15 28.70
CA PRO A 55 -30.04 -22.21 28.10
C PRO A 55 -30.24 -21.12 27.05
N THR A 56 -29.72 -19.92 27.30
CA THR A 56 -29.84 -18.78 26.37
C THR A 56 -29.11 -19.05 25.05
N ILE A 57 -27.92 -19.66 25.10
CA ILE A 57 -27.13 -20.06 23.92
C ILE A 57 -27.77 -21.25 23.19
N LEU A 58 -28.28 -22.25 23.91
CA LEU A 58 -28.99 -23.39 23.33
C LEU A 58 -30.32 -22.96 22.69
N VAL A 59 -31.04 -22.03 23.31
CA VAL A 59 -32.24 -21.39 22.76
C VAL A 59 -31.87 -20.56 21.54
N LEU A 60 -30.79 -19.76 21.55
CA LEU A 60 -30.32 -19.02 20.38
C LEU A 60 -29.99 -19.93 19.19
N ARG A 61 -29.31 -21.07 19.42
CA ARG A 61 -29.03 -22.08 18.38
C ARG A 61 -30.28 -22.80 17.87
N TYR A 62 -31.25 -23.05 18.74
CA TYR A 62 -32.54 -23.65 18.35
C TYR A 62 -33.42 -22.65 17.60
N ILE A 63 -33.33 -21.36 17.95
CA ILE A 63 -34.02 -20.26 17.31
C ILE A 63 -33.43 -19.95 15.93
N GLU A 64 -32.13 -20.13 15.70
CA GLU A 64 -31.45 -19.86 14.42
C GLU A 64 -32.14 -20.50 13.20
N ASN A 65 -32.71 -21.72 13.35
CA ASN A 65 -33.47 -22.41 12.30
C ASN A 65 -34.98 -22.14 12.31
N ARG A 66 -35.48 -21.36 13.26
CA ARG A 66 -36.90 -21.14 13.55
C ARG A 66 -37.23 -19.66 13.82
N VAL A 67 -36.33 -18.72 13.51
CA VAL A 67 -36.45 -17.30 13.93
C VAL A 67 -37.76 -16.69 13.45
N GLU A 68 -38.19 -17.01 12.23
CA GLU A 68 -39.47 -16.56 11.67
C GLU A 68 -40.65 -17.04 12.52
N GLN A 69 -40.63 -18.29 13.01
CA GLN A 69 -41.66 -18.84 13.90
C GLN A 69 -41.68 -18.15 15.27
N VAL A 70 -40.52 -17.77 15.80
CA VAL A 70 -40.39 -17.02 17.06
C VAL A 70 -40.95 -15.60 16.91
N ILE A 71 -40.70 -14.96 15.76
CA ILE A 71 -41.27 -13.64 15.44
C ILE A 71 -42.79 -13.75 15.32
N TYR A 72 -43.33 -14.73 14.61
CA TYR A 72 -44.79 -14.92 14.54
C TYR A 72 -45.42 -15.20 15.90
N LEU A 73 -44.76 -16.01 16.75
CA LEU A 73 -45.22 -16.28 18.10
C LEU A 73 -45.21 -15.02 18.98
N THR A 74 -44.15 -14.21 18.91
CA THR A 74 -44.04 -12.95 19.68
C THR A 74 -45.03 -11.89 19.21
N VAL A 75 -45.25 -11.74 17.89
CA VAL A 75 -46.31 -10.90 17.33
C VAL A 75 -47.69 -11.38 17.78
N GLY A 76 -47.94 -12.69 17.75
CA GLY A 76 -49.18 -13.29 18.23
C GLY A 76 -49.44 -13.02 19.72
N LEU A 77 -48.40 -13.13 20.55
CA LEU A 77 -48.48 -12.88 21.99
C LEU A 77 -48.69 -11.39 22.30
N LEU A 78 -48.05 -10.49 21.54
CA LEU A 78 -48.30 -9.04 21.59
C LEU A 78 -49.75 -8.70 21.25
N LEU A 79 -50.29 -9.28 20.17
CA LEU A 79 -51.68 -9.10 19.77
C LEU A 79 -52.64 -9.63 20.84
N LEU A 80 -52.35 -10.79 21.42
CA LEU A 80 -53.16 -11.36 22.49
C LEU A 80 -53.18 -10.46 23.72
N VAL A 81 -52.01 -9.97 24.17
CA VAL A 81 -51.90 -9.04 25.31
C VAL A 81 -52.62 -7.72 25.02
N PHE A 82 -52.51 -7.20 23.80
CA PHE A 82 -53.20 -5.98 23.36
C PHE A 82 -54.72 -6.17 23.40
N ILE A 83 -55.22 -7.28 22.85
CA ILE A 83 -56.64 -7.64 22.87
C ILE A 83 -57.13 -7.77 24.31
N THR A 84 -56.45 -8.54 25.17
CA THR A 84 -56.85 -8.72 26.57
C THR A 84 -56.86 -7.38 27.33
N SER A 85 -55.86 -6.53 27.08
CA SER A 85 -55.77 -5.20 27.70
C SER A 85 -56.92 -4.29 27.25
N PHE A 86 -57.28 -4.33 25.96
CA PHE A 86 -58.41 -3.61 25.41
C PHE A 86 -59.74 -4.06 26.05
N PHE A 87 -59.96 -5.36 26.21
CA PHE A 87 -61.16 -5.90 26.86
C PHE A 87 -61.25 -5.49 28.34
N ILE A 88 -60.14 -5.56 29.09
CA ILE A 88 -60.10 -5.12 30.50
C ILE A 88 -60.48 -3.64 30.64
N ILE A 89 -59.97 -2.79 29.74
CA ILE A 89 -60.28 -1.35 29.74
C ILE A 89 -61.73 -1.10 29.32
N LYS A 90 -62.19 -1.73 28.24
CA LYS A 90 -63.55 -1.57 27.71
C LYS A 90 -64.63 -2.02 28.70
N TYR A 91 -64.37 -3.08 29.47
CA TYR A 91 -65.32 -3.65 30.42
C TYR A 91 -65.02 -3.29 31.88
N LYS A 92 -64.19 -2.26 32.12
CA LYS A 92 -63.80 -1.76 33.45
C LYS A 92 -64.96 -1.73 34.44
N GLU A 93 -66.06 -1.05 34.10
CA GLU A 93 -67.19 -0.84 35.02
C GLU A 93 -67.88 -2.15 35.39
N ARG A 94 -68.04 -3.08 34.43
CA ARG A 94 -68.62 -4.41 34.69
C ARG A 94 -67.72 -5.25 35.58
N ILE A 95 -66.40 -5.20 35.35
CA ILE A 95 -65.41 -5.95 36.14
C ILE A 95 -65.38 -5.42 37.59
N LEU A 96 -65.36 -4.10 37.77
CA LEU A 96 -65.34 -3.50 39.11
C LEU A 96 -66.67 -3.71 39.86
N THR A 97 -67.80 -3.60 39.16
CA THR A 97 -69.11 -3.90 39.76
C THR A 97 -69.23 -5.38 40.15
N PHE A 98 -68.71 -6.29 39.33
CA PHE A 98 -68.70 -7.71 39.65
C PHE A 98 -67.82 -8.04 40.87
N LEU A 99 -66.62 -7.46 40.95
CA LEU A 99 -65.66 -7.77 42.01
C LEU A 99 -65.92 -7.03 43.33
N PHE A 100 -66.44 -5.80 43.27
CA PHE A 100 -66.54 -4.91 44.42
C PHE A 100 -67.95 -4.36 44.65
N SER A 101 -68.93 -4.75 43.84
CA SER A 101 -70.32 -4.26 43.87
C SER A 101 -70.46 -2.74 43.64
N THR A 102 -69.41 -2.07 43.14
CA THR A 102 -69.41 -0.64 42.81
C THR A 102 -68.56 -0.34 41.57
N ALA A 103 -69.08 0.52 40.69
CA ALA A 103 -68.37 1.03 39.51
C ALA A 103 -67.70 2.39 39.78
N LYS A 104 -68.10 3.05 40.86
CA LYS A 104 -67.73 4.45 41.16
C LYS A 104 -66.31 4.49 41.69
N THR A 105 -65.44 5.15 40.94
CA THR A 105 -63.99 5.15 41.20
C THR A 105 -63.38 6.55 41.13
N GLN A 106 -64.18 7.58 40.85
CA GLN A 106 -63.71 8.96 40.89
C GLN A 106 -63.51 9.41 42.35
N VAL A 107 -62.55 10.33 42.58
CA VAL A 107 -62.24 10.83 43.93
C VAL A 107 -63.51 11.39 44.59
N ASP A 108 -64.26 12.18 43.84
CA ASP A 108 -65.45 12.88 44.34
C ASP A 108 -66.59 11.90 44.64
N GLU A 109 -66.67 10.77 43.92
CA GLU A 109 -67.66 9.73 44.17
C GLU A 109 -67.32 8.86 45.38
N VAL A 110 -66.03 8.57 45.61
CA VAL A 110 -65.56 7.79 46.78
C VAL A 110 -65.80 8.57 48.09
N LEU A 111 -65.74 9.90 48.02
CA LEU A 111 -65.99 10.80 49.15
C LEU A 111 -67.49 11.11 49.34
N ALA A 112 -68.35 10.79 48.38
CA ALA A 112 -69.78 11.08 48.44
C ALA A 112 -70.52 10.48 49.67
N PRO A 113 -70.13 9.31 50.23
CA PRO A 113 -70.74 8.77 51.45
C PRO A 113 -70.23 9.43 52.74
N VAL A 114 -69.09 10.13 52.71
CA VAL A 114 -68.44 10.71 53.91
C VAL A 114 -69.37 11.62 54.72
N PRO A 115 -70.14 12.54 54.11
CA PRO A 115 -71.10 13.36 54.85
C PRO A 115 -72.16 12.54 55.58
N LYS A 116 -72.63 11.43 54.98
CA LYS A 116 -73.61 10.53 55.59
C LYS A 116 -73.04 9.72 56.74
N VAL A 117 -71.77 9.30 56.64
CA VAL A 117 -71.04 8.66 57.74
C VAL A 117 -70.91 9.61 58.93
N ILE A 118 -70.56 10.88 58.68
CA ILE A 118 -70.45 11.91 59.73
C ILE A 118 -71.82 12.13 60.39
N GLN A 119 -72.90 12.19 59.61
CA GLN A 119 -74.25 12.37 60.11
C GLN A 119 -74.75 11.16 60.92
N ALA A 120 -74.52 9.93 60.44
CA ALA A 120 -74.87 8.69 61.14
C ALA A 120 -74.10 8.55 62.47
N TYR A 121 -72.82 8.96 62.50
CA TYR A 121 -72.02 9.02 63.72
C TYR A 121 -72.61 10.01 64.74
N GLN A 122 -73.01 11.21 64.30
CA GLN A 122 -73.64 12.21 65.14
C GLN A 122 -75.00 11.75 65.70
N GLN A 123 -75.76 10.98 64.93
CA GLN A 123 -77.07 10.45 65.32
C GLN A 123 -76.99 9.11 66.09
N LYS A 124 -75.80 8.56 66.33
CA LYS A 124 -75.56 7.23 66.93
C LYS A 124 -76.25 6.07 66.20
N ASP A 125 -76.50 6.21 64.89
CA ASP A 125 -77.03 5.14 64.05
C ASP A 125 -75.89 4.23 63.56
N VAL A 126 -75.67 3.13 64.29
CA VAL A 126 -74.56 2.21 64.07
C VAL A 126 -74.71 1.43 62.75
N ASP A 127 -75.93 1.09 62.36
CA ASP A 127 -76.20 0.30 61.15
C ASP A 127 -75.92 1.12 59.89
N THR A 128 -76.37 2.38 59.87
CA THR A 128 -76.09 3.30 58.76
C THR A 128 -74.60 3.67 58.71
N LEU A 129 -73.94 3.83 59.86
CA LEU A 129 -72.51 4.09 59.94
C LEU A 129 -71.69 2.95 59.32
N GLN A 130 -71.95 1.69 59.72
CA GLN A 130 -71.23 0.53 59.21
C GLN A 130 -71.45 0.34 57.70
N LYS A 131 -72.69 0.53 57.24
CA LYS A 131 -73.05 0.39 55.82
C LYS A 131 -72.34 1.42 54.95
N GLU A 132 -72.39 2.70 55.32
CA GLU A 132 -71.77 3.77 54.52
C GLU A 132 -70.22 3.74 54.62
N ALA A 133 -69.65 3.34 55.77
CA ALA A 133 -68.20 3.15 55.90
C ALA A 133 -67.68 1.96 55.07
N LEU A 134 -68.43 0.86 55.02
CA LEU A 134 -68.13 -0.29 54.15
C LEU A 134 -68.19 0.11 52.67
N GLU A 135 -69.12 0.96 52.28
CA GLU A 135 -69.20 1.49 50.91
C GLU A 135 -67.98 2.35 50.55
N ILE A 136 -67.51 3.22 51.46
CA ILE A 136 -66.26 3.98 51.25
C ILE A 136 -65.08 3.02 51.06
N PHE A 137 -64.98 1.98 51.90
CA PHE A 137 -63.89 1.00 51.80
C PHE A 137 -63.93 0.26 50.46
N LYS A 138 -65.10 -0.23 50.01
CA LYS A 138 -65.26 -0.88 48.70
C LYS A 138 -64.87 0.06 47.55
N MET A 139 -65.31 1.31 47.58
CA MET A 139 -65.00 2.30 46.54
C MET A 139 -63.50 2.65 46.52
N ALA A 140 -62.87 2.81 47.68
CA ALA A 140 -61.43 3.07 47.79
C ALA A 140 -60.58 1.88 47.32
N TYR A 141 -60.96 0.66 47.69
CA TYR A 141 -60.27 -0.57 47.29
C TYR A 141 -60.45 -0.88 45.80
N ALA A 142 -61.65 -0.65 45.24
CA ALA A 142 -61.91 -0.75 43.81
C ALA A 142 -61.04 0.22 42.99
N LYS A 143 -60.89 1.46 43.46
CA LYS A 143 -60.02 2.47 42.84
C LYS A 143 -58.54 2.08 42.91
N TYR A 144 -58.06 1.64 44.07
CA TYR A 144 -56.68 1.18 44.23
C TYR A 144 -56.37 -0.02 43.31
N SER A 145 -57.27 -1.01 43.30
CA SER A 145 -57.15 -2.20 42.44
C SER A 145 -57.11 -1.82 40.96
N TRP A 146 -57.96 -0.88 40.52
CA TRP A 146 -57.95 -0.37 39.16
C TRP A 146 -56.63 0.35 38.80
N LEU A 147 -56.11 1.20 39.70
CA LEU A 147 -54.84 1.91 39.48
C LEU A 147 -53.65 0.95 39.33
N LYS A 148 -53.58 -0.07 40.19
CA LYS A 148 -52.54 -1.12 40.11
C LYS A 148 -52.68 -1.95 38.84
N MET A 149 -53.89 -2.37 38.50
CA MET A 149 -54.17 -3.15 37.29
C MET A 149 -53.81 -2.36 36.02
N ARG A 150 -54.19 -1.08 35.94
CA ARG A 150 -53.84 -0.19 34.82
C ARG A 150 -52.32 -0.01 34.69
N GLY A 151 -51.63 0.23 35.81
CA GLY A 151 -50.17 0.37 35.82
C GLY A 151 -49.46 -0.91 35.35
N PHE A 152 -49.95 -2.07 35.78
CA PHE A 152 -49.44 -3.37 35.35
C PHE A 152 -49.63 -3.60 33.85
N ILE A 153 -50.81 -3.28 33.31
CA ILE A 153 -51.11 -3.41 31.87
C ILE A 153 -50.17 -2.54 31.02
N ILE A 154 -49.97 -1.28 31.41
CA ILE A 154 -49.09 -0.34 30.68
C ILE A 154 -47.64 -0.84 30.72
N SER A 155 -47.14 -1.20 31.90
CA SER A 155 -45.76 -1.67 32.07
C SER A 155 -45.48 -2.95 31.27
N SER A 156 -46.39 -3.93 31.35
CA SER A 156 -46.26 -5.21 30.65
C SER A 156 -46.31 -5.03 29.12
N THR A 157 -47.20 -4.16 28.65
CA THR A 157 -47.31 -3.84 27.21
C THR A 157 -46.03 -3.16 26.72
N MET A 158 -45.51 -2.17 27.45
CA MET A 158 -44.28 -1.47 27.09
C MET A 158 -43.07 -2.42 27.05
N ALA A 159 -42.94 -3.31 28.03
CA ALA A 159 -41.84 -4.28 28.09
C ALA A 159 -41.85 -5.24 26.88
N LEU A 160 -43.03 -5.69 26.44
CA LEU A 160 -43.17 -6.54 25.26
C LEU A 160 -42.80 -5.79 23.97
N PHE A 161 -43.21 -4.53 23.82
CA PHE A 161 -42.82 -3.73 22.65
C PHE A 161 -41.31 -3.50 22.56
N VAL A 162 -40.66 -3.17 23.68
CA VAL A 162 -39.20 -2.99 23.73
C VAL A 162 -38.48 -4.31 23.42
N GLY A 163 -38.91 -5.42 24.02
CA GLY A 163 -38.33 -6.74 23.76
C GLY A 163 -38.48 -7.16 22.29
N PHE A 164 -39.64 -6.90 21.69
CA PHE A 164 -39.90 -7.19 20.28
C PHE A 164 -39.06 -6.32 19.33
N GLY A 165 -38.92 -5.02 19.61
CA GLY A 165 -38.06 -4.12 18.84
C GLY A 165 -36.61 -4.58 18.82
N GLY A 166 -36.09 -5.04 19.97
CA GLY A 166 -34.74 -5.61 20.05
C GLY A 166 -34.57 -6.88 19.22
N LEU A 167 -35.50 -7.83 19.34
CA LEU A 167 -35.47 -9.10 18.59
C LEU A 167 -35.57 -8.88 17.07
N LEU A 168 -36.46 -7.99 16.62
CA LEU A 168 -36.58 -7.62 15.21
C LEU A 168 -35.31 -6.97 14.67
N GLY A 169 -34.70 -6.06 15.44
CA GLY A 169 -33.44 -5.41 15.05
C GLY A 169 -32.33 -6.43 14.82
N VAL A 170 -32.17 -7.39 15.74
CA VAL A 170 -31.19 -8.47 15.60
C VAL A 170 -31.50 -9.36 14.38
N PHE A 171 -32.76 -9.74 14.16
CA PHE A 171 -33.16 -10.53 13.00
C PHE A 171 -32.85 -9.86 11.66
N MET A 172 -33.18 -8.57 11.54
CA MET A 172 -32.91 -7.79 10.33
C MET A 172 -31.41 -7.75 10.01
N ILE A 173 -30.56 -7.61 11.03
CA ILE A 173 -29.09 -7.66 10.88
C ILE A 173 -28.64 -9.03 10.36
N PHE A 174 -29.17 -10.13 10.91
CA PHE A 174 -28.83 -11.48 10.43
C PHE A 174 -29.25 -11.72 8.97
N LYS A 175 -30.48 -11.35 8.60
CA LYS A 175 -30.93 -11.45 7.20
C LYS A 175 -30.11 -10.57 6.27
N GLN A 176 -29.72 -9.37 6.71
CA GLN A 176 -28.86 -8.48 5.95
C GLN A 176 -27.47 -9.12 5.72
N ASN A 177 -26.89 -9.75 6.73
CA ASN A 177 -25.60 -10.43 6.60
C ASN A 177 -25.66 -11.62 5.61
N ASP A 178 -26.72 -12.43 5.65
CA ASP A 178 -26.90 -13.54 4.70
C ASP A 178 -27.05 -13.05 3.24
N LEU A 179 -27.80 -11.97 3.04
CA LEU A 179 -27.90 -11.28 1.73
C LEU A 179 -26.53 -10.77 1.25
N ILE A 180 -25.75 -10.16 2.13
CA ILE A 180 -24.40 -9.66 1.82
C ILE A 180 -23.48 -10.82 1.44
N GLU A 181 -23.52 -11.93 2.16
CA GLU A 181 -22.68 -13.10 1.86
C GLU A 181 -23.01 -13.68 0.47
N ASN A 182 -24.30 -13.81 0.15
CA ASN A 182 -24.75 -14.30 -1.16
C ASN A 182 -24.38 -13.33 -2.30
N GLN A 183 -24.49 -12.01 -2.07
CA GLN A 183 -24.02 -11.01 -3.02
C GLN A 183 -22.50 -11.11 -3.25
N ASN A 184 -21.71 -11.27 -2.19
CA ASN A 184 -20.26 -11.42 -2.29
C ASN A 184 -19.86 -12.67 -3.09
N LYS A 185 -20.56 -13.79 -2.91
CA LYS A 185 -20.36 -15.01 -3.71
C LYS A 185 -20.64 -14.74 -5.19
N LEU A 186 -21.75 -14.07 -5.51
CA LEU A 186 -22.11 -13.71 -6.88
C LEU A 186 -21.07 -12.77 -7.53
N LEU A 187 -20.64 -11.73 -6.81
CA LEU A 187 -19.59 -10.79 -7.21
C LEU A 187 -18.27 -11.52 -7.50
N THR A 188 -17.90 -12.47 -6.64
CA THR A 188 -16.69 -13.29 -6.82
C THR A 188 -16.80 -14.18 -8.07
N SER A 189 -17.99 -14.70 -8.38
CA SER A 189 -18.20 -15.46 -9.62
C SER A 189 -18.18 -14.58 -10.87
N GLN A 190 -18.79 -13.40 -10.82
CA GLN A 190 -18.79 -12.44 -11.93
C GLN A 190 -17.38 -11.91 -12.22
N THR A 191 -16.60 -11.61 -11.18
CA THR A 191 -15.20 -11.18 -11.34
C THR A 191 -14.35 -12.26 -12.02
N LYS A 192 -14.48 -13.53 -11.61
CA LYS A 192 -13.81 -14.65 -12.30
C LYS A 192 -14.23 -14.79 -13.77
N GLN A 193 -15.51 -14.62 -14.08
CA GLN A 193 -15.98 -14.65 -15.47
C GLN A 193 -15.44 -13.46 -16.29
N ALA A 194 -15.40 -12.27 -15.71
CA ALA A 194 -14.82 -11.09 -16.35
C ALA A 194 -13.32 -11.24 -16.60
N GLU A 195 -12.58 -11.85 -15.68
CA GLU A 195 -11.16 -12.21 -15.86
C GLU A 195 -10.98 -13.21 -17.01
N ALA A 196 -11.78 -14.29 -17.05
CA ALA A 196 -11.73 -15.27 -18.13
C ALA A 196 -12.08 -14.67 -19.50
N GLN A 197 -13.08 -13.77 -19.57
CA GLN A 197 -13.41 -13.04 -20.80
C GLN A 197 -12.28 -12.11 -21.23
N THR A 198 -11.62 -11.43 -20.28
CA THR A 198 -10.46 -10.58 -20.55
C THR A 198 -9.31 -11.41 -21.13
N GLN A 199 -9.02 -12.57 -20.53
CA GLN A 199 -8.00 -13.50 -21.03
C GLN A 199 -8.35 -14.04 -22.43
N LEU A 200 -9.61 -14.38 -22.70
CA LEU A 200 -10.04 -14.88 -24.01
C LEU A 200 -9.99 -13.79 -25.09
N ALA A 201 -10.44 -12.57 -24.78
CA ALA A 201 -10.34 -11.42 -25.67
C ALA A 201 -8.88 -11.09 -25.96
N GLU A 202 -8.01 -11.22 -24.94
CA GLU A 202 -6.58 -11.02 -25.08
C GLU A 202 -5.92 -12.10 -25.93
N ALA A 203 -6.25 -13.38 -25.72
CA ALA A 203 -5.78 -14.50 -26.54
C ALA A 203 -6.21 -14.34 -28.01
N THR A 204 -7.46 -13.92 -28.24
CA THR A 204 -7.98 -13.63 -29.58
C THR A 204 -7.21 -12.48 -30.23
N ARG A 205 -7.00 -11.39 -29.49
CA ARG A 205 -6.21 -10.24 -29.95
C ARG A 205 -4.77 -10.66 -30.30
N ARG A 206 -4.12 -11.46 -29.44
CA ARG A 206 -2.78 -12.00 -29.66
C ARG A 206 -2.73 -12.84 -30.94
N SER A 207 -3.68 -13.74 -31.14
CA SER A 207 -3.78 -14.58 -32.34
C SER A 207 -3.87 -13.75 -33.63
N SER A 208 -4.79 -12.77 -33.68
CA SER A 208 -4.93 -11.91 -34.86
C SER A 208 -3.69 -11.06 -35.14
N LEU A 209 -3.02 -10.55 -34.09
CA LEU A 209 -1.80 -9.75 -34.23
C LEU A 209 -0.61 -10.58 -34.71
N VAL A 210 -0.46 -11.82 -34.23
CA VAL A 210 0.58 -12.74 -34.69
C VAL A 210 0.40 -13.06 -36.17
N PHE A 211 -0.82 -13.31 -36.62
CA PHE A 211 -1.11 -13.54 -38.04
C PHE A 211 -0.76 -12.33 -38.91
N LEU A 212 -1.15 -11.12 -38.48
CA LEU A 212 -0.84 -9.89 -39.21
C LEU A 212 0.66 -9.60 -39.24
N MET A 213 1.37 -9.90 -38.14
CA MET A 213 2.83 -9.81 -38.07
C MET A 213 3.51 -10.79 -39.02
N SER A 214 3.05 -12.06 -39.09
CA SER A 214 3.55 -13.06 -40.04
C SER A 214 3.42 -12.55 -41.47
N ASN A 215 2.23 -12.10 -41.88
CA ASN A 215 1.99 -11.58 -43.23
C ASN A 215 2.83 -10.34 -43.58
N ILE A 216 3.19 -9.52 -42.59
CA ILE A 216 4.11 -8.40 -42.80
C ILE A 216 5.54 -8.89 -42.94
N MET A 217 5.97 -9.84 -42.11
CA MET A 217 7.32 -10.42 -42.16
C MET A 217 7.55 -11.22 -43.45
N ASP A 218 6.56 -11.95 -43.95
CA ASP A 218 6.65 -12.67 -45.22
C ASP A 218 6.93 -11.71 -46.40
N LYS A 219 6.28 -10.53 -46.37
CA LYS A 219 6.51 -9.48 -47.37
C LYS A 219 7.85 -8.78 -47.19
N VAL A 220 8.33 -8.63 -45.95
CA VAL A 220 9.70 -8.17 -45.67
C VAL A 220 10.69 -9.14 -46.30
N ASP A 221 10.52 -10.44 -46.08
CA ASP A 221 11.40 -11.47 -46.63
C ASP A 221 11.33 -11.56 -48.16
N GLU A 222 10.16 -11.33 -48.76
CA GLU A 222 9.99 -11.23 -50.22
C GLU A 222 10.77 -10.05 -50.81
N GLU A 223 10.60 -8.84 -50.26
CA GLU A 223 11.34 -7.66 -50.72
C GLU A 223 12.87 -7.82 -50.54
N ILE A 224 13.30 -8.53 -49.51
CA ILE A 224 14.70 -8.89 -49.26
C ILE A 224 15.22 -9.90 -50.29
N ARG A 225 14.50 -11.01 -50.53
CA ARG A 225 14.94 -12.07 -51.46
C ARG A 225 15.06 -11.57 -52.90
N ASN A 226 14.22 -10.62 -53.29
CA ASN A 226 14.28 -9.97 -54.60
C ASN A 226 15.45 -8.98 -54.72
N ASP A 227 16.35 -8.90 -53.73
CA ASP A 227 17.59 -8.12 -53.79
C ASP A 227 18.80 -8.98 -54.21
N THR A 228 19.27 -8.74 -55.43
CA THR A 228 20.41 -9.43 -56.04
C THR A 228 21.76 -9.17 -55.35
N LEU A 229 21.85 -8.12 -54.52
CA LEU A 229 23.07 -7.76 -53.77
C LEU A 229 23.09 -8.26 -52.31
N TYR A 230 21.98 -8.82 -51.81
CA TYR A 230 21.84 -9.30 -50.44
C TYR A 230 22.91 -10.32 -49.99
N PRO A 231 23.39 -11.25 -50.84
CA PRO A 231 24.45 -12.19 -50.45
C PRO A 231 25.80 -11.53 -50.17
N TYR A 232 26.07 -10.34 -50.74
CA TYR A 232 27.35 -9.65 -50.63
C TYR A 232 27.41 -8.68 -49.44
N SER A 233 26.29 -8.06 -49.06
CA SER A 233 26.16 -7.22 -47.85
C SER A 233 26.26 -8.04 -46.54
N LEU A 234 25.88 -9.32 -46.59
CA LEU A 234 25.99 -10.31 -45.52
C LEU A 234 27.43 -10.80 -45.25
N LYS A 235 28.36 -10.68 -46.21
CA LYS A 235 29.76 -11.13 -46.08
C LYS A 235 30.72 -10.04 -45.57
N LEU A 236 30.41 -8.77 -45.79
CA LEU A 236 31.16 -7.65 -45.21
C LEU A 236 31.11 -7.45 -43.67
N PRO A 237 30.28 -8.11 -42.83
CA PRO A 237 30.18 -7.76 -41.41
C PRO A 237 31.03 -8.55 -40.40
N GLN A 238 31.92 -9.47 -40.77
CA GLN A 238 32.66 -10.23 -39.75
C GLN A 238 34.13 -9.82 -39.68
N ILE A 239 34.82 -9.82 -40.82
CA ILE A 239 36.26 -9.49 -40.91
C ILE A 239 36.51 -7.99 -40.72
N LEU A 240 35.69 -7.13 -41.35
CA LEU A 240 35.73 -5.68 -41.14
C LEU A 240 35.26 -5.30 -39.73
N PHE A 241 34.32 -6.05 -39.15
CA PHE A 241 33.79 -5.73 -37.83
C PHE A 241 34.78 -6.00 -36.71
N ASP A 242 35.70 -6.95 -36.76
CA ASP A 242 36.65 -7.09 -35.64
C ASP A 242 37.76 -6.03 -35.69
N SER A 243 38.07 -5.52 -36.88
CA SER A 243 39.05 -4.45 -37.12
C SER A 243 38.46 -3.03 -37.02
N LEU A 244 37.13 -2.88 -37.13
CA LEU A 244 36.41 -1.59 -37.05
C LEU A 244 36.46 -0.91 -35.68
N TRP A 245 36.57 -1.66 -34.59
CA TRP A 245 36.38 -1.11 -33.23
C TRP A 245 37.68 -0.94 -32.44
N SER A 246 38.82 -1.13 -33.11
CA SER A 246 40.06 -0.46 -32.73
C SER A 246 40.09 0.99 -33.25
N LEU A 247 39.14 1.39 -34.11
CA LEU A 247 39.10 2.72 -34.70
C LEU A 247 38.32 3.72 -33.82
N PRO A 248 38.71 5.02 -33.84
CA PRO A 248 37.95 6.08 -33.19
C PRO A 248 36.50 6.12 -33.68
N ALA A 249 35.54 6.37 -32.79
CA ALA A 249 34.10 6.35 -33.09
C ALA A 249 33.66 7.23 -34.28
N LYS A 250 34.39 8.29 -34.63
CA LYS A 250 34.15 9.08 -35.84
C LYS A 250 34.35 8.25 -37.13
N LYS A 251 35.37 7.38 -37.18
CA LYS A 251 35.62 6.49 -38.33
C LYS A 251 34.59 5.38 -38.42
N VAL A 252 34.13 4.86 -37.28
CA VAL A 252 33.02 3.90 -37.20
C VAL A 252 31.74 4.48 -37.81
N ASP A 253 31.33 5.70 -37.42
CA ASP A 253 30.12 6.33 -37.97
C ASP A 253 30.24 6.58 -39.48
N SER A 254 31.45 6.82 -40.01
CA SER A 254 31.72 6.92 -41.45
C SER A 254 31.68 5.57 -42.16
N LEU A 255 32.23 4.51 -41.56
CA LEU A 255 32.28 3.17 -42.15
C LEU A 255 30.91 2.47 -42.15
N VAL A 256 30.11 2.65 -41.09
CA VAL A 256 28.71 2.18 -41.04
C VAL A 256 27.86 2.84 -42.15
N ARG A 257 28.19 4.05 -42.61
CA ARG A 257 27.49 4.72 -43.73
C ARG A 257 27.77 4.07 -45.09
N LEU A 258 28.83 3.27 -45.22
CA LEU A 258 29.28 2.62 -46.45
C LEU A 258 28.65 1.23 -46.69
N ILE A 259 27.92 0.69 -45.72
CA ILE A 259 27.15 -0.56 -45.90
C ILE A 259 26.06 -0.29 -46.98
N PRO A 260 25.98 -1.09 -48.06
CA PRO A 260 25.06 -0.85 -49.17
C PRO A 260 23.60 -0.84 -48.69
N LYS A 261 22.81 0.11 -49.24
CA LYS A 261 21.50 0.50 -48.73
C LYS A 261 20.41 0.12 -49.73
N LYS A 262 19.56 -0.84 -49.36
CA LYS A 262 18.23 -0.97 -49.95
C LYS A 262 17.19 -0.79 -48.85
N GLN A 263 16.28 0.14 -49.06
CA GLN A 263 15.21 0.50 -48.14
C GLN A 263 13.97 -0.35 -48.46
N LEU A 264 13.23 -0.76 -47.43
CA LEU A 264 11.91 -1.37 -47.65
C LEU A 264 11.01 -0.38 -48.41
N SER A 265 9.99 -0.89 -49.10
CA SER A 265 8.99 -0.01 -49.71
C SER A 265 8.34 0.88 -48.65
N THR A 266 8.08 2.14 -48.98
CA THR A 266 7.43 3.12 -48.07
C THR A 266 6.09 2.58 -47.53
N GLN A 267 5.38 1.78 -48.32
CA GLN A 267 4.14 1.11 -47.93
C GLN A 267 4.38 0.05 -46.84
N LEU A 268 5.40 -0.80 -47.00
CA LEU A 268 5.74 -1.80 -46.00
C LEU A 268 6.30 -1.17 -44.72
N GLU A 269 7.12 -0.12 -44.84
CA GLU A 269 7.54 0.70 -43.69
C GLU A 269 6.33 1.27 -42.94
N GLY A 270 5.38 1.87 -43.65
CA GLY A 270 4.15 2.40 -43.07
C GLY A 270 3.32 1.34 -42.35
N ARG A 271 3.24 0.12 -42.90
CA ARG A 271 2.54 -1.01 -42.27
C ARG A 271 3.24 -1.49 -40.99
N ILE A 272 4.57 -1.57 -40.98
CA ILE A 272 5.34 -1.93 -39.78
C ILE A 272 5.19 -0.85 -38.70
N VAL A 273 5.23 0.42 -39.08
CA VAL A 273 4.99 1.55 -38.14
C VAL A 273 3.59 1.46 -37.55
N ALA A 274 2.56 1.29 -38.39
CA ALA A 274 1.18 1.15 -37.95
C ALA A 274 1.00 -0.05 -37.00
N LEU A 275 1.57 -1.21 -37.34
CA LEU A 275 1.55 -2.39 -36.49
C LEU A 275 2.22 -2.11 -35.14
N SER A 276 3.44 -1.56 -35.12
CA SER A 276 4.14 -1.27 -33.85
C SER A 276 3.32 -0.37 -32.90
N ARG A 277 2.55 0.56 -33.47
CA ARG A 277 1.66 1.48 -32.73
C ARG A 277 0.35 0.82 -32.28
N SER A 278 -0.18 -0.15 -33.02
CA SER A 278 -1.42 -0.86 -32.65
C SER A 278 -1.20 -1.88 -31.53
N LEU A 279 0.01 -2.42 -31.40
CA LEU A 279 0.39 -3.30 -30.29
C LEU A 279 0.36 -2.50 -28.99
N LYS A 280 -0.52 -2.85 -28.04
CA LYS A 280 -0.65 -2.17 -26.74
C LYS A 280 -0.05 -3.02 -25.61
N PRO A 281 0.67 -2.40 -24.65
CA PRO A 281 1.16 -3.09 -23.47
C PRO A 281 0.01 -3.45 -22.52
N TYR A 282 0.18 -4.56 -21.80
CA TYR A 282 -0.79 -5.12 -20.87
C TYR A 282 -0.07 -5.83 -19.71
N LYS A 283 -0.80 -6.10 -18.63
CA LYS A 283 -0.29 -6.94 -17.53
C LYS A 283 -0.59 -8.38 -17.86
N TYR A 284 0.34 -9.29 -17.62
CA TYR A 284 0.13 -10.71 -17.89
C TYR A 284 0.84 -11.57 -16.84
N ILE A 285 0.43 -12.84 -16.78
CA ILE A 285 1.03 -13.84 -15.91
C ILE A 285 2.10 -14.58 -16.70
N GLU A 286 3.31 -14.64 -16.15
CA GLU A 286 4.42 -15.46 -16.66
C GLU A 286 4.77 -16.51 -15.61
N GLY A 287 4.53 -17.80 -15.91
CA GLY A 287 4.57 -18.86 -14.90
C GLY A 287 3.53 -18.62 -13.80
N ASP A 288 3.98 -18.55 -12.55
CA ASP A 288 3.12 -18.26 -11.37
C ASP A 288 3.14 -16.78 -10.95
N SER A 289 3.81 -15.91 -11.70
CA SER A 289 4.05 -14.51 -11.31
C SER A 289 3.27 -13.53 -12.19
N LEU A 290 2.49 -12.65 -11.57
CA LEU A 290 1.82 -11.53 -12.26
C LEU A 290 2.81 -10.39 -12.52
N ILE A 291 3.03 -10.06 -13.79
CA ILE A 291 3.83 -8.92 -14.20
C ILE A 291 2.99 -7.64 -14.05
N LEU A 292 3.24 -6.88 -12.97
CA LEU A 292 2.45 -5.69 -12.62
C LEU A 292 2.70 -4.48 -13.53
N LYS A 293 3.91 -4.35 -14.10
CA LYS A 293 4.23 -3.30 -15.07
C LYS A 293 3.67 -3.73 -16.43
N PRO A 294 2.80 -2.93 -17.09
CA PRO A 294 2.27 -3.33 -18.39
C PRO A 294 3.40 -3.38 -19.43
N LEU A 295 3.53 -4.51 -20.12
CA LEU A 295 4.54 -4.76 -21.16
C LEU A 295 3.87 -5.35 -22.41
N SER A 296 4.55 -5.33 -23.56
CA SER A 296 4.10 -5.94 -24.80
C SER A 296 5.13 -6.93 -25.33
N PRO A 297 4.91 -8.24 -25.15
CA PRO A 297 5.69 -9.30 -25.80
C PRO A 297 5.66 -9.20 -27.32
N GLU A 298 4.55 -8.74 -27.91
CA GLU A 298 4.40 -8.65 -29.36
C GLU A 298 5.30 -7.55 -29.95
N ARG A 299 5.45 -6.41 -29.25
CA ARG A 299 6.41 -5.37 -29.66
C ARG A 299 7.83 -5.92 -29.66
N ALA A 300 8.16 -6.75 -28.66
CA ALA A 300 9.47 -7.39 -28.59
C ALA A 300 9.67 -8.39 -29.73
N GLN A 301 8.68 -9.25 -29.99
CA GLN A 301 8.75 -10.22 -31.08
C GLN A 301 8.87 -9.54 -32.45
N LEU A 302 8.12 -8.46 -32.69
CA LEU A 302 8.25 -7.66 -33.90
C LEU A 302 9.66 -7.10 -34.04
N LEU A 303 10.22 -6.50 -32.98
CA LEU A 303 11.57 -5.95 -33.01
C LEU A 303 12.62 -7.02 -33.29
N VAL A 304 12.58 -8.14 -32.57
CA VAL A 304 13.51 -9.25 -32.76
C VAL A 304 13.43 -9.80 -34.18
N SER A 305 12.22 -9.95 -34.73
CA SER A 305 12.00 -10.43 -36.09
C SER A 305 12.57 -9.46 -37.14
N LEU A 306 12.38 -8.15 -36.95
CA LEU A 306 12.94 -7.11 -37.82
C LEU A 306 14.47 -7.05 -37.77
N ILE A 307 15.06 -7.31 -36.59
CA ILE A 307 16.53 -7.38 -36.45
C ILE A 307 17.05 -8.67 -37.10
N ALA A 308 16.35 -9.80 -36.91
CA ALA A 308 16.71 -11.09 -37.47
C ALA A 308 16.64 -11.13 -39.01
N SER A 309 15.71 -10.38 -39.62
CA SER A 309 15.63 -10.24 -41.08
C SER A 309 16.77 -9.37 -41.66
N LYS A 310 17.61 -8.77 -40.81
CA LYS A 310 18.79 -7.96 -41.18
C LYS A 310 18.45 -6.77 -42.08
N VAL A 311 17.22 -6.26 -41.99
CA VAL A 311 16.78 -5.10 -42.74
C VAL A 311 17.51 -3.85 -42.23
N HIS A 312 17.92 -2.99 -43.16
CA HIS A 312 18.58 -1.73 -42.81
C HIS A 312 17.55 -0.66 -42.40
N LEU A 313 17.25 -0.57 -41.10
CA LEU A 313 16.09 0.15 -40.57
C LEU A 313 16.38 1.61 -40.20
N LYS A 314 17.17 2.29 -41.04
CA LYS A 314 17.79 3.59 -40.75
C LYS A 314 16.81 4.69 -40.31
N TYR A 315 15.55 4.59 -40.72
CA TYR A 315 14.47 5.53 -40.39
C TYR A 315 13.23 4.87 -39.79
N LEU A 316 13.14 3.54 -39.79
CA LEU A 316 11.96 2.84 -39.31
C LEU A 316 11.88 2.88 -37.79
N TYR A 317 13.00 2.65 -37.10
CA TYR A 317 13.03 2.59 -35.64
C TYR A 317 12.77 3.92 -34.94
N ALA A 318 12.99 5.04 -35.62
CA ALA A 318 12.61 6.37 -35.12
C ALA A 318 11.10 6.64 -35.24
N GLN A 319 10.39 5.92 -36.12
CA GLN A 319 8.95 6.09 -36.37
C GLN A 319 8.09 5.03 -35.68
N CYS A 320 8.63 3.82 -35.51
CA CYS A 320 8.07 2.75 -34.71
C CYS A 320 8.14 3.08 -33.22
N THR A 321 7.21 2.48 -32.46
CA THR A 321 7.27 2.50 -31.00
C THR A 321 7.52 1.09 -30.47
N PHE A 322 8.65 0.91 -29.81
CA PHE A 322 8.97 -0.29 -29.03
C PHE A 322 9.01 0.02 -27.53
N ALA A 323 8.37 1.12 -27.13
CA ALA A 323 8.17 1.43 -25.72
C ALA A 323 7.41 0.26 -25.07
N TYR A 324 7.71 -0.04 -23.81
CA TYR A 324 7.11 -1.16 -23.07
C TYR A 324 7.34 -2.55 -23.69
N ALA A 325 8.23 -2.71 -24.68
CA ALA A 325 8.54 -4.03 -25.22
C ALA A 325 9.14 -4.93 -24.13
N ASP A 326 8.74 -6.21 -24.11
CA ASP A 326 9.34 -7.21 -23.22
C ASP A 326 10.48 -7.97 -23.92
N LEU A 327 11.67 -7.41 -23.85
CA LEU A 327 12.90 -7.91 -24.45
C LEU A 327 13.79 -8.60 -23.41
N LYS A 328 13.21 -9.11 -22.32
CA LYS A 328 13.94 -9.91 -21.32
C LYS A 328 14.64 -11.07 -22.01
N ASN A 329 15.91 -11.30 -21.69
CA ASN A 329 16.75 -12.35 -22.30
C ASN A 329 16.92 -12.27 -23.83
N ALA A 330 16.51 -11.18 -24.49
CA ALA A 330 16.63 -11.07 -25.93
C ALA A 330 18.11 -11.04 -26.37
N SER A 331 18.44 -11.77 -27.44
CA SER A 331 19.78 -11.72 -28.05
C SER A 331 19.77 -10.76 -29.23
N LEU A 332 20.39 -9.60 -29.05
CA LEU A 332 20.47 -8.49 -30.00
C LEU A 332 21.91 -7.97 -30.19
N PRO A 333 22.95 -8.83 -30.28
CA PRO A 333 24.32 -8.35 -30.46
C PRO A 333 24.45 -7.63 -31.80
N LEU A 334 25.27 -6.56 -31.83
CA LEU A 334 25.54 -5.76 -33.02
C LEU A 334 24.30 -5.11 -33.66
N ALA A 335 23.13 -5.17 -33.02
CA ALA A 335 21.89 -4.62 -33.57
C ALA A 335 22.00 -3.10 -33.77
N ASN A 336 21.54 -2.61 -34.92
CA ASN A 336 21.48 -1.19 -35.20
C ASN A 336 20.16 -0.60 -34.69
N LEU A 337 20.20 0.02 -33.51
CA LEU A 337 19.05 0.51 -32.76
C LEU A 337 19.11 2.04 -32.58
N ARG A 338 19.68 2.76 -33.56
CA ARG A 338 19.83 4.22 -33.50
C ARG A 338 18.48 4.90 -33.36
N LYS A 339 18.36 5.81 -32.39
CA LYS A 339 17.14 6.58 -32.10
C LYS A 339 15.90 5.73 -31.84
N ILE A 340 16.05 4.43 -31.55
CA ILE A 340 14.91 3.58 -31.24
C ILE A 340 14.19 4.10 -30.00
N ASN A 341 12.86 3.99 -29.98
CA ASN A 341 12.09 4.21 -28.76
C ASN A 341 11.88 2.89 -28.01
N LEU A 342 12.62 2.73 -26.91
CA LEU A 342 12.52 1.61 -25.96
C LEU A 342 12.12 2.10 -24.55
N ALA A 343 11.50 3.28 -24.45
CA ALA A 343 11.09 3.83 -23.16
C ALA A 343 10.19 2.83 -22.42
N ASP A 344 10.41 2.69 -21.11
CA ASP A 344 9.68 1.75 -20.25
C ASP A 344 9.81 0.26 -20.60
N ALA A 345 10.60 -0.12 -21.60
CA ALA A 345 10.82 -1.51 -21.98
C ALA A 345 11.53 -2.31 -20.88
N ASN A 346 11.37 -3.63 -20.95
CA ASN A 346 12.12 -4.58 -20.13
C ASN A 346 13.22 -5.20 -20.99
N LEU A 347 14.47 -4.90 -20.70
CA LEU A 347 15.67 -5.44 -21.36
C LEU A 347 16.54 -6.22 -20.38
N SER A 348 15.98 -6.61 -19.23
CA SER A 348 16.74 -7.33 -18.21
C SER A 348 17.35 -8.60 -18.79
N GLN A 349 18.63 -8.82 -18.48
CA GLN A 349 19.41 -9.98 -18.96
C GLN A 349 19.53 -10.11 -20.49
N ALA A 350 19.13 -9.10 -21.27
CA ALA A 350 19.33 -9.10 -22.72
C ALA A 350 20.82 -8.98 -23.11
N ASP A 351 21.19 -9.53 -24.26
CA ASP A 351 22.51 -9.37 -24.86
C ASP A 351 22.46 -8.30 -25.96
N LEU A 352 23.02 -7.14 -25.67
CA LEU A 352 23.15 -5.98 -26.56
C LEU A 352 24.62 -5.64 -26.80
N ARG A 353 25.53 -6.62 -26.70
CA ARG A 353 26.97 -6.40 -26.92
C ARG A 353 27.19 -5.73 -28.27
N ARG A 354 27.97 -4.64 -28.25
CA ARG A 354 28.36 -3.86 -29.43
C ARG A 354 27.16 -3.33 -30.25
N ALA A 355 25.95 -3.27 -29.68
CA ALA A 355 24.79 -2.70 -30.34
C ALA A 355 24.96 -1.19 -30.56
N ILE A 356 24.34 -0.65 -31.62
CA ILE A 356 24.39 0.78 -31.95
C ILE A 356 23.12 1.46 -31.43
N LEU A 357 23.21 2.09 -30.26
CA LEU A 357 22.10 2.74 -29.55
C LEU A 357 22.21 4.28 -29.54
N LYS A 358 22.93 4.86 -30.50
CA LYS A 358 23.13 6.31 -30.57
C LYS A 358 21.78 7.04 -30.58
N GLY A 359 21.57 7.93 -29.62
CA GLY A 359 20.34 8.72 -29.48
C GLY A 359 19.09 7.91 -29.12
N ALA A 360 19.22 6.65 -28.68
CA ALA A 360 18.08 5.82 -28.30
C ALA A 360 17.32 6.39 -27.09
N PHE A 361 16.01 6.22 -27.06
CA PHE A 361 15.16 6.61 -25.94
C PHE A 361 14.95 5.40 -25.02
N LEU A 362 15.60 5.43 -23.86
CA LEU A 362 15.66 4.35 -22.85
C LEU A 362 15.19 4.84 -21.46
N LYS A 363 14.36 5.89 -21.42
CA LYS A 363 13.80 6.42 -20.17
C LYS A 363 13.02 5.31 -19.43
N ASN A 364 13.18 5.22 -18.11
CA ASN A 364 12.49 4.23 -17.25
C ASN A 364 12.69 2.75 -17.66
N THR A 365 13.69 2.47 -18.50
CA THR A 365 13.92 1.12 -19.03
C THR A 365 14.56 0.24 -17.96
N ASN A 366 14.16 -1.03 -17.89
CA ASN A 366 14.83 -2.01 -17.05
C ASN A 366 15.98 -2.66 -17.81
N LEU A 367 17.22 -2.31 -17.49
CA LEU A 367 18.47 -2.85 -18.04
C LEU A 367 19.26 -3.67 -17.00
N THR A 368 18.56 -4.23 -16.02
CA THR A 368 19.19 -5.03 -14.97
C THR A 368 19.90 -6.23 -15.58
N GLU A 369 21.19 -6.39 -15.28
CA GLU A 369 22.02 -7.51 -15.77
C GLU A 369 22.12 -7.61 -17.31
N THR A 370 21.76 -6.54 -18.04
CA THR A 370 21.92 -6.50 -19.50
C THR A 370 23.40 -6.45 -19.88
N ASN A 371 23.78 -7.14 -20.95
CA ASN A 371 25.12 -7.07 -21.51
C ASN A 371 25.21 -6.02 -22.61
N LEU A 372 25.79 -4.87 -22.30
CA LEU A 372 26.05 -3.75 -23.21
C LEU A 372 27.56 -3.56 -23.47
N GLY A 373 28.37 -4.60 -23.31
CA GLY A 373 29.81 -4.53 -23.54
C GLY A 373 30.14 -4.00 -24.94
N GLY A 374 30.90 -2.90 -25.02
CA GLY A 374 31.27 -2.23 -26.26
C GLY A 374 30.12 -1.54 -27.01
N ALA A 375 28.94 -1.36 -26.41
CA ALA A 375 27.80 -0.72 -27.07
C ALA A 375 28.01 0.78 -27.31
N TYR A 376 27.36 1.32 -28.35
CA TYR A 376 27.43 2.73 -28.75
C TYR A 376 26.19 3.49 -28.28
N LEU A 377 26.26 4.05 -27.07
CA LEU A 377 25.18 4.74 -26.35
C LEU A 377 25.32 6.28 -26.40
N ARG A 378 26.14 6.82 -27.32
CA ARG A 378 26.29 8.27 -27.49
C ARG A 378 24.95 8.98 -27.57
N GLU A 379 24.79 10.05 -26.80
CA GLU A 379 23.56 10.86 -26.79
C GLU A 379 22.28 10.07 -26.43
N ALA A 380 22.38 8.86 -25.88
CA ALA A 380 21.21 8.06 -25.48
C ALA A 380 20.53 8.65 -24.24
N TYR A 381 19.21 8.51 -24.15
CA TYR A 381 18.37 9.02 -23.06
C TYR A 381 17.99 7.90 -22.09
N LEU A 382 18.75 7.76 -21.01
CA LEU A 382 18.65 6.72 -19.96
C LEU A 382 18.11 7.26 -18.63
N SER A 383 17.44 8.43 -18.61
CA SER A 383 16.91 9.00 -17.37
C SER A 383 15.99 8.01 -16.64
N HIS A 384 16.19 7.85 -15.33
CA HIS A 384 15.48 6.90 -14.48
C HIS A 384 15.57 5.42 -14.89
N ALA A 385 16.49 5.05 -15.80
CA ALA A 385 16.69 3.65 -16.15
C ALA A 385 17.28 2.87 -14.95
N ASN A 386 16.90 1.61 -14.84
CA ASN A 386 17.50 0.68 -13.89
C ASN A 386 18.62 -0.10 -14.59
N LEU A 387 19.86 0.26 -14.33
CA LEU A 387 21.09 -0.34 -14.89
C LEU A 387 21.84 -1.17 -13.82
N THR A 388 21.12 -1.71 -12.83
CA THR A 388 21.73 -2.50 -11.75
C THR A 388 22.45 -3.70 -12.35
N ARG A 389 23.73 -3.93 -11.98
CA ARG A 389 24.56 -5.04 -12.49
C ARG A 389 24.70 -5.10 -14.02
N VAL A 390 24.47 -3.99 -14.73
CA VAL A 390 24.67 -3.93 -16.19
C VAL A 390 26.15 -4.11 -16.53
N ASN A 391 26.46 -4.76 -17.64
CA ASN A 391 27.82 -4.78 -18.20
C ASN A 391 27.96 -3.70 -19.29
N LEU A 392 28.71 -2.64 -19.00
CA LEU A 392 29.06 -1.55 -19.90
C LEU A 392 30.57 -1.51 -20.19
N HIS A 393 31.29 -2.64 -20.05
CA HIS A 393 32.72 -2.71 -20.34
C HIS A 393 33.03 -2.15 -21.73
N LYS A 394 33.94 -1.16 -21.81
CA LYS A 394 34.31 -0.46 -23.06
C LYS A 394 33.15 0.19 -23.83
N ALA A 395 31.99 0.39 -23.21
CA ALA A 395 30.87 1.07 -23.86
C ALA A 395 31.14 2.57 -24.01
N ASP A 396 30.55 3.16 -25.04
CA ASP A 396 30.66 4.59 -25.34
C ASP A 396 29.32 5.28 -25.00
N LEU A 397 29.30 5.98 -23.87
CA LEU A 397 28.18 6.78 -23.36
C LEU A 397 28.44 8.30 -23.47
N THR A 398 29.33 8.74 -24.37
CA THR A 398 29.64 10.17 -24.51
C THR A 398 28.36 10.98 -24.73
N LYS A 399 28.14 12.04 -23.93
CA LYS A 399 26.94 12.90 -23.93
C LYS A 399 25.61 12.18 -23.68
N ALA A 400 25.61 10.95 -23.14
CA ALA A 400 24.38 10.28 -22.74
C ALA A 400 23.72 11.00 -21.54
N VAL A 401 22.40 10.87 -21.41
CA VAL A 401 21.62 11.44 -20.30
C VAL A 401 21.19 10.31 -19.37
N LEU A 402 21.81 10.22 -18.19
CA LEU A 402 21.61 9.18 -17.17
C LEU A 402 21.00 9.72 -15.88
N THR A 403 20.37 10.89 -15.91
CA THR A 403 19.79 11.57 -14.75
C THR A 403 18.90 10.64 -13.92
N LYS A 404 19.19 10.53 -12.62
CA LYS A 404 18.48 9.69 -11.63
C LYS A 404 18.38 8.21 -12.02
N SER A 405 19.29 7.70 -12.84
CA SER A 405 19.40 6.27 -13.13
C SER A 405 20.10 5.51 -12.00
N ASN A 406 19.93 4.19 -11.98
CA ASN A 406 20.54 3.31 -10.97
C ASN A 406 21.60 2.41 -11.62
N LEU A 407 22.88 2.70 -11.38
CA LEU A 407 24.06 1.95 -11.88
C LEU A 407 24.73 1.12 -10.77
N LYS A 408 24.00 0.75 -9.71
CA LYS A 408 24.55 -0.07 -8.62
C LYS A 408 25.18 -1.35 -9.18
N LYS A 409 26.40 -1.64 -8.73
CA LYS A 409 27.14 -2.84 -9.14
C LYS A 409 27.35 -2.99 -10.65
N ALA A 410 27.23 -1.92 -11.43
CA ALA A 410 27.50 -1.95 -12.87
C ALA A 410 28.99 -2.17 -13.15
N ASN A 411 29.32 -2.88 -14.22
CA ASN A 411 30.68 -2.92 -14.76
C ASN A 411 30.82 -1.81 -15.81
N LEU A 412 31.56 -0.76 -15.49
CA LEU A 412 31.85 0.39 -16.37
C LEU A 412 33.34 0.44 -16.74
N THR A 413 34.07 -0.67 -16.57
CA THR A 413 35.51 -0.70 -16.83
C THR A 413 35.82 -0.26 -18.26
N ARG A 414 36.73 0.72 -18.38
CA ARG A 414 37.14 1.34 -19.65
C ARG A 414 35.99 1.96 -20.47
N ALA A 415 34.84 2.26 -19.87
CA ALA A 415 33.74 2.96 -20.53
C ALA A 415 34.06 4.46 -20.71
N ASP A 416 33.56 5.07 -21.78
CA ASP A 416 33.68 6.51 -22.03
C ASP A 416 32.34 7.21 -21.75
N LEU A 417 32.29 8.01 -20.67
CA LEU A 417 31.14 8.81 -20.25
C LEU A 417 31.40 10.31 -20.42
N GLY A 418 32.32 10.70 -21.31
CA GLY A 418 32.69 12.10 -21.50
C GLY A 418 31.49 13.00 -21.81
N GLY A 419 31.36 14.12 -21.09
CA GLY A 419 30.26 15.08 -21.27
C GLY A 419 28.85 14.54 -20.98
N SER A 420 28.73 13.40 -20.29
CA SER A 420 27.43 12.80 -19.94
C SER A 420 26.77 13.52 -18.76
N TYR A 421 25.44 13.41 -18.69
CA TYR A 421 24.62 13.97 -17.62
C TYR A 421 24.23 12.87 -16.62
N LEU A 422 24.88 12.83 -15.47
CA LEU A 422 24.74 11.79 -14.44
C LEU A 422 24.15 12.35 -13.13
N ILE A 423 23.32 13.39 -13.23
CA ILE A 423 22.76 14.08 -12.06
C ILE A 423 21.91 13.10 -11.23
N GLY A 424 22.26 12.94 -9.94
CA GLY A 424 21.53 12.08 -9.01
C GLY A 424 21.65 10.58 -9.29
N VAL A 425 22.68 10.14 -10.04
CA VAL A 425 22.92 8.72 -10.34
C VAL A 425 23.38 7.95 -9.10
N ASP A 426 23.02 6.67 -8.99
CA ASP A 426 23.54 5.78 -7.95
C ASP A 426 24.57 4.80 -8.52
N LEU A 427 25.85 4.98 -8.19
CA LEU A 427 26.97 4.17 -8.70
C LEU A 427 27.53 3.20 -7.64
N ARG A 428 26.87 3.03 -6.50
CA ARG A 428 27.43 2.23 -5.39
C ARG A 428 27.81 0.81 -5.82
N GLY A 429 29.06 0.44 -5.53
CA GLY A 429 29.63 -0.86 -5.84
C GLY A 429 29.89 -1.09 -7.34
N ALA A 430 29.78 -0.07 -8.20
CA ALA A 430 30.18 -0.18 -9.60
C ALA A 430 31.69 -0.33 -9.75
N ASP A 431 32.12 -1.06 -10.78
CA ASP A 431 33.52 -1.13 -11.18
C ASP A 431 33.81 -0.07 -12.26
N LEU A 432 34.65 0.90 -11.91
CA LEU A 432 34.99 2.05 -12.73
C LEU A 432 36.42 1.97 -13.30
N GLU A 433 37.14 0.84 -13.19
CA GLU A 433 38.54 0.79 -13.57
C GLU A 433 38.79 1.29 -15.01
N GLY A 434 39.57 2.37 -15.14
CA GLY A 434 39.90 2.97 -16.43
C GLY A 434 38.76 3.70 -17.14
N ALA A 435 37.62 3.92 -16.48
CA ALA A 435 36.52 4.70 -17.03
C ALA A 435 36.87 6.19 -17.18
N SER A 436 36.24 6.86 -18.14
CA SER A 436 36.39 8.31 -18.38
C SER A 436 35.10 9.04 -18.10
N PHE A 437 35.13 10.03 -17.21
CA PHE A 437 34.02 10.96 -16.93
C PHE A 437 34.40 12.40 -17.30
N ASN A 438 35.31 12.57 -18.26
CA ASN A 438 35.83 13.88 -18.62
C ASN A 438 34.69 14.86 -19.01
N ASN A 439 34.60 16.01 -18.33
CA ASN A 439 33.52 17.00 -18.46
C ASN A 439 32.10 16.47 -18.18
N ALA A 440 31.94 15.35 -17.47
CA ALA A 440 30.62 14.83 -17.10
C ALA A 440 30.02 15.57 -15.88
N GLU A 441 28.70 15.55 -15.76
CA GLU A 441 27.96 16.14 -14.65
C GLU A 441 27.49 15.06 -13.66
N LEU A 442 28.19 14.90 -12.55
CA LEU A 442 27.90 13.96 -11.46
C LEU A 442 27.30 14.67 -10.23
N ILE A 443 26.54 15.74 -10.46
CA ILE A 443 25.91 16.52 -9.38
C ILE A 443 24.95 15.63 -8.59
N ASN A 444 24.99 15.65 -7.26
CA ASN A 444 24.16 14.79 -6.40
C ASN A 444 24.33 13.27 -6.63
N ALA A 445 25.40 12.83 -7.31
CA ALA A 445 25.64 11.41 -7.55
C ALA A 445 26.08 10.67 -6.28
N ASN A 446 25.72 9.40 -6.16
CA ASN A 446 26.19 8.53 -5.08
C ASN A 446 27.39 7.69 -5.54
N LEU A 447 28.58 8.03 -5.05
CA LEU A 447 29.88 7.45 -5.37
C LEU A 447 30.53 6.79 -4.13
N GLN A 448 29.72 6.49 -3.09
CA GLN A 448 30.21 5.96 -1.82
C GLN A 448 31.00 4.66 -2.03
N ARG A 449 32.17 4.53 -1.37
CA ARG A 449 33.06 3.35 -1.39
C ARG A 449 33.67 2.98 -2.74
N LEU A 450 33.64 3.87 -3.73
CA LEU A 450 34.22 3.57 -5.05
C LEU A 450 35.71 3.79 -5.10
N ASP A 451 36.41 2.97 -5.89
CA ASP A 451 37.80 3.21 -6.28
C ASP A 451 37.85 4.08 -7.54
N LEU A 452 38.20 5.35 -7.37
CA LEU A 452 38.32 6.34 -8.45
C LEU A 452 39.79 6.56 -8.86
N THR A 453 40.75 5.80 -8.32
CA THR A 453 42.19 6.07 -8.51
C THR A 453 42.66 5.98 -9.96
N LYS A 454 41.98 5.16 -10.78
CA LYS A 454 42.26 4.97 -12.22
C LYS A 454 41.18 5.58 -13.12
N VAL A 455 40.32 6.45 -12.58
CA VAL A 455 39.20 7.06 -13.31
C VAL A 455 39.61 8.44 -13.80
N ASP A 456 39.39 8.75 -15.08
CA ASP A 456 39.62 10.11 -15.60
C ASP A 456 38.45 11.02 -15.23
N LEU A 457 38.66 11.88 -14.24
CA LEU A 457 37.67 12.85 -13.75
C LEU A 457 37.95 14.29 -14.22
N ARG A 458 38.74 14.50 -15.29
CA ARG A 458 39.08 15.88 -15.71
C ARG A 458 37.84 16.69 -16.10
N GLY A 459 37.69 17.90 -15.58
CA GLY A 459 36.53 18.76 -15.88
C GLY A 459 35.20 18.28 -15.29
N THR A 460 35.17 17.18 -14.53
CA THR A 460 33.94 16.61 -13.99
C THR A 460 33.34 17.50 -12.91
N ASP A 461 32.01 17.64 -12.92
CA ASP A 461 31.26 18.33 -11.87
C ASP A 461 30.75 17.34 -10.83
N LEU A 462 31.31 17.41 -9.61
CA LEU A 462 30.99 16.58 -8.45
C LEU A 462 30.27 17.37 -7.34
N ARG A 463 29.69 18.54 -7.63
CA ARG A 463 28.94 19.31 -6.63
C ARG A 463 27.84 18.46 -5.98
N GLU A 464 27.77 18.49 -4.66
CA GLU A 464 26.77 17.73 -3.87
C GLU A 464 26.88 16.19 -3.99
N ALA A 465 27.92 15.66 -4.64
CA ALA A 465 28.12 14.23 -4.74
C ALA A 465 28.48 13.60 -3.38
N ASP A 466 28.13 12.32 -3.22
CA ASP A 466 28.46 11.51 -2.05
C ASP A 466 29.70 10.65 -2.33
N LEU A 467 30.86 11.10 -1.84
CA LEU A 467 32.16 10.45 -2.01
C LEU A 467 32.65 9.79 -0.71
N ARG A 468 31.74 9.50 0.23
CA ARG A 468 32.12 8.89 1.50
C ARG A 468 32.86 7.57 1.28
N GLU A 469 33.94 7.36 2.02
CA GLU A 469 34.76 6.14 1.94
C GLU A 469 35.34 5.84 0.54
N ALA A 470 35.28 6.79 -0.41
CA ALA A 470 35.81 6.60 -1.77
C ALA A 470 37.33 6.79 -1.82
N ARG A 471 38.02 6.13 -2.75
CA ARG A 471 39.45 6.32 -3.03
C ARG A 471 39.59 7.28 -4.20
N LEU A 472 40.15 8.45 -3.98
CA LEU A 472 40.19 9.55 -4.95
C LEU A 472 41.47 9.49 -5.83
N PRO A 473 41.39 9.92 -7.11
CA PRO A 473 42.56 9.94 -8.01
C PRO A 473 43.63 10.94 -7.61
N ASN A 474 44.84 10.71 -8.13
CA ASN A 474 46.00 11.56 -7.91
C ASN A 474 45.88 12.93 -8.63
N ILE A 475 46.70 13.88 -8.16
CA ILE A 475 46.59 15.33 -8.31
C ILE A 475 46.41 15.90 -9.74
N PRO A 476 47.00 15.36 -10.84
CA PRO A 476 46.94 16.04 -12.14
C PRO A 476 45.52 16.18 -12.70
N GLN A 477 44.63 15.24 -12.39
CA GLN A 477 43.23 15.27 -12.82
C GLN A 477 42.38 16.17 -11.91
N PHE A 478 42.71 16.22 -10.62
CA PHE A 478 41.92 16.90 -9.59
C PHE A 478 41.88 18.43 -9.72
N GLN A 479 42.90 19.04 -10.33
CA GLN A 479 42.92 20.50 -10.56
C GLN A 479 41.75 21.01 -11.41
N THR A 480 41.04 20.11 -12.08
CA THR A 480 39.96 20.43 -13.03
C THR A 480 38.58 19.95 -12.58
N ILE A 481 38.46 19.35 -11.40
CA ILE A 481 37.19 18.85 -10.87
C ILE A 481 36.45 19.99 -10.16
N HIS A 482 35.13 20.08 -10.35
CA HIS A 482 34.29 21.03 -9.62
C HIS A 482 33.62 20.38 -8.42
N ILE A 483 33.86 20.91 -7.22
CA ILE A 483 33.20 20.49 -5.98
C ILE A 483 32.66 21.72 -5.22
N ASN A 484 31.77 21.49 -4.25
CA ASN A 484 31.26 22.52 -3.35
C ASN A 484 31.15 22.04 -1.90
N LYS A 485 30.78 22.94 -0.97
CA LYS A 485 30.60 22.67 0.47
C LYS A 485 29.59 21.58 0.84
N ARG A 486 28.74 21.15 -0.10
CA ARG A 486 27.71 20.12 0.09
C ARG A 486 28.18 18.74 -0.40
N THR A 487 29.32 18.66 -1.07
CA THR A 487 29.97 17.40 -1.47
C THR A 487 30.38 16.67 -0.21
N LYS A 488 30.09 15.37 -0.09
CA LYS A 488 30.35 14.58 1.13
C LYS A 488 31.65 13.80 0.99
N LEU A 489 32.63 14.05 1.85
CA LEU A 489 33.99 13.47 1.76
C LEU A 489 34.39 12.65 2.99
N GLN A 490 33.46 12.34 3.89
CA GLN A 490 33.77 11.61 5.13
C GLN A 490 34.41 10.25 4.85
N ASN A 491 35.53 9.99 5.51
CA ASN A 491 36.40 8.82 5.36
C ASN A 491 36.93 8.58 3.93
N ALA A 492 36.96 9.60 3.06
CA ALA A 492 37.56 9.45 1.74
C ALA A 492 39.09 9.32 1.83
N PHE A 493 39.66 8.50 0.94
CA PHE A 493 41.10 8.21 0.87
C PHE A 493 41.74 9.01 -0.26
N VAL A 494 42.85 9.67 0.04
CA VAL A 494 43.69 10.38 -0.97
C VAL A 494 45.15 9.93 -0.86
N ASP A 495 45.85 9.90 -2.00
CA ASP A 495 47.21 9.36 -2.09
C ASP A 495 48.30 10.30 -1.54
N ASN A 496 48.02 11.60 -1.38
CA ASN A 496 48.99 12.56 -0.81
C ASN A 496 48.35 13.88 -0.33
N LEU A 497 49.13 14.63 0.46
CA LEU A 497 48.76 15.95 0.99
C LEU A 497 48.67 17.07 -0.06
N ASN A 498 49.27 16.90 -1.24
CA ASN A 498 49.17 17.92 -2.29
C ASN A 498 47.74 18.02 -2.83
N TRP A 499 46.95 16.95 -2.70
CA TRP A 499 45.51 16.97 -2.95
C TRP A 499 44.80 18.07 -2.13
N LEU A 500 45.05 18.11 -0.81
CA LEU A 500 44.49 19.12 0.09
C LEU A 500 44.95 20.54 -0.26
N LYS A 501 46.25 20.72 -0.56
CA LYS A 501 46.83 22.02 -0.92
C LYS A 501 46.20 22.61 -2.18
N ASN A 502 45.88 21.76 -3.17
CA ASN A 502 45.24 22.24 -4.39
C ASN A 502 43.75 22.54 -4.20
N LEU A 503 43.07 21.79 -3.33
CA LEU A 503 41.69 22.10 -2.93
C LEU A 503 41.60 23.47 -2.25
N GLN A 504 42.53 23.77 -1.34
CA GLN A 504 42.64 25.07 -0.66
C GLN A 504 42.85 26.23 -1.66
N LYS A 505 43.64 26.00 -2.73
CA LYS A 505 43.88 27.01 -3.77
C LYS A 505 42.63 27.33 -4.59
N GLN A 506 41.72 26.38 -4.77
CA GLN A 506 40.56 26.59 -5.64
C GLN A 506 39.51 27.52 -5.03
N LYS A 507 39.25 27.48 -3.71
CA LYS A 507 38.34 28.44 -3.03
C LYS A 507 38.66 28.62 -1.53
N LYS A 508 38.74 29.87 -1.07
CA LYS A 508 38.82 30.23 0.35
C LYS A 508 37.69 29.61 1.20
N ASP A 509 36.49 29.49 0.63
CA ASP A 509 35.32 28.94 1.32
C ASP A 509 35.41 27.43 1.64
N LEU A 510 36.32 26.70 0.98
CA LEU A 510 36.57 25.28 1.26
C LEU A 510 37.47 25.08 2.48
N GLN A 511 38.18 26.11 2.95
CA GLN A 511 39.10 26.01 4.07
C GLN A 511 38.37 25.69 5.38
N VAL A 512 37.29 26.43 5.69
CA VAL A 512 36.42 26.19 6.84
C VAL A 512 35.87 24.75 6.86
N TYR A 513 35.67 24.15 5.69
CA TYR A 513 35.18 22.79 5.56
C TYR A 513 36.29 21.76 5.74
N LEU A 514 37.46 21.99 5.15
CA LEU A 514 38.64 21.14 5.35
C LEU A 514 39.08 21.11 6.81
N ASP A 515 38.92 22.23 7.52
CA ASP A 515 39.21 22.33 8.96
C ASP A 515 38.29 21.44 9.81
N GLN A 516 37.15 20.99 9.27
CA GLN A 516 36.25 20.03 9.93
C GLN A 516 36.72 18.57 9.78
N TYR A 517 37.67 18.30 8.88
CA TYR A 517 38.17 16.94 8.65
C TYR A 517 39.50 16.73 9.37
N GLN A 518 39.59 15.67 10.19
CA GLN A 518 40.89 15.28 10.73
C GLN A 518 41.67 14.50 9.67
N VAL A 519 42.82 15.03 9.28
CA VAL A 519 43.77 14.33 8.40
C VAL A 519 44.48 13.28 9.24
N VAL A 520 44.01 12.03 9.15
CA VAL A 520 44.68 10.89 9.79
C VAL A 520 45.59 10.22 8.76
N LYS A 521 46.88 10.24 9.07
CA LYS A 521 47.92 9.57 8.28
C LYS A 521 48.02 8.11 8.76
N LEU A 522 47.58 7.18 7.93
CA LEU A 522 47.74 5.74 8.17
C LEU A 522 48.90 5.21 7.32
N ASP A 523 50.01 5.01 8.02
CA ASP A 523 51.26 4.26 7.80
C ASP A 523 51.79 3.84 6.38
N LEU A 524 53.14 3.76 6.31
CA LEU A 524 54.11 3.30 5.28
C LEU A 524 53.93 3.70 3.79
N HIS A 525 52.72 3.95 3.29
CA HIS A 525 52.44 4.27 1.88
C HIS A 525 51.91 5.70 1.65
N LYS A 526 52.04 6.61 2.63
CA LYS A 526 51.63 8.04 2.55
C LYS A 526 50.13 8.29 2.25
N LYS A 527 49.22 7.37 2.62
CA LYS A 527 47.78 7.58 2.44
C LYS A 527 47.20 8.50 3.53
N VAL A 528 46.28 9.37 3.13
CA VAL A 528 45.57 10.32 3.99
C VAL A 528 44.09 9.97 4.00
N ILE A 529 43.51 9.83 5.19
CA ILE A 529 42.06 9.72 5.39
C ILE A 529 41.52 11.07 5.83
N LEU A 530 40.43 11.51 5.21
CA LEU A 530 39.63 12.67 5.63
C LEU A 530 38.57 12.18 6.63
N ILE A 531 38.80 12.31 7.93
CA ILE A 531 37.83 11.89 8.97
C ILE A 531 36.78 12.97 9.15
#